data_AF-A0A2H5EYI0-F1
#
_entry.id   AF-A0A2H5EYI0-F1
#
_cell.length_a   1.000
_cell.length_b   1.000
_cell.length_c   1.000
_cell.angle_alpha   90.00
_cell.angle_beta   90.00
_cell.angle_gamma   90.00
#
_symmetry.space_group_name_H-M   'P 1'
#
loop_
_entity.id
_entity.type
_entity.pdbx_description
1 polymer ?
#
loop_
_entity_poly.entity_id
_entity_poly.type
_entity_poly.pdbx_seq_one_letter_code
_entity_poly.pdbx_strand_id
1 'polypeptide(L)'
;MNPLLIGALCLAGAGFIAFWCSFSRTWWPLIALAALLAVIAVQLHGAQVGDGIHHDLSAWIAMQATVIPALAGTGVGVVAGEVTGAGLGWKSWQGGLATALLTVAAGAVVLAGLV
;
A
#
# COMPACT_ATOMS: atom_id res chain seq x y z
N MET A 1 -19.22 6.54 8.72
CA MET A 1 -18.70 5.39 7.93
C MET A 1 -17.75 4.60 8.83
N ASN A 2 -17.81 3.27 8.84
CA ASN A 2 -17.02 2.45 9.77
C ASN A 2 -15.58 2.27 9.23
N PRO A 3 -14.54 2.81 9.89
CA PRO A 3 -13.15 2.72 9.41
C PRO A 3 -12.66 1.28 9.27
N LEU A 4 -13.18 0.35 10.07
CA LEU A 4 -12.85 -1.08 9.95
C LEU A 4 -13.33 -1.68 8.62
N LEU A 5 -14.49 -1.22 8.12
CA LEU A 5 -15.07 -1.72 6.88
C LEU A 5 -14.27 -1.21 5.67
N ILE A 6 -13.81 0.05 5.74
CA ILE A 6 -12.90 0.63 4.74
C ILE A 6 -11.57 -0.13 4.74
N GLY A 7 -10.99 -0.39 5.91
CA GLY A 7 -9.74 -1.16 6.02
C GLY A 7 -9.86 -2.58 5.51
N ALA A 8 -10.98 -3.27 5.80
CA ALA A 8 -11.24 -4.61 5.27
C ALA A 8 -11.35 -4.60 3.73
N LEU A 9 -12.02 -3.61 3.15
CA LEU A 9 -12.13 -3.45 1.70
C LEU A 9 -10.78 -3.10 1.05
N CYS A 10 -9.98 -2.23 1.67
CA CYS A 10 -8.63 -1.90 1.20
C CYS A 10 -7.71 -3.11 1.25
N LEU A 11 -7.76 -3.90 2.34
CA LEU A 11 -6.99 -5.13 2.49
C LEU A 11 -7.39 -6.18 1.44
N ALA A 12 -8.69 -6.43 1.29
CA ALA A 12 -9.20 -7.41 0.34
C ALA A 12 -8.95 -6.97 -1.11
N GLY A 13 -9.19 -5.71 -1.44
CA GLY A 13 -8.98 -5.15 -2.77
C GLY A 13 -7.50 -5.15 -3.17
N ALA A 14 -6.62 -4.63 -2.31
CA ALA A 14 -5.19 -4.60 -2.59
C ALA A 14 -4.59 -6.01 -2.64
N GLY A 15 -5.02 -6.90 -1.74
CA GLY A 15 -4.61 -8.30 -1.75
C GLY A 15 -5.08 -9.05 -3.00
N PHE A 16 -6.32 -8.84 -3.44
CA PHE A 16 -6.82 -9.47 -4.66
C PHE A 16 -6.08 -8.97 -5.91
N ILE A 17 -5.84 -7.66 -6.02
CA ILE A 17 -5.08 -7.08 -7.15
C ILE A 17 -3.65 -7.63 -7.16
N ALA A 18 -2.98 -7.64 -6.01
CA ALA A 18 -1.62 -8.18 -5.88
C ALA A 18 -1.54 -9.67 -6.22
N PHE A 19 -2.49 -10.46 -5.71
CA PHE A 19 -2.63 -11.88 -6.02
C PHE A 19 -2.82 -12.11 -7.52
N TRP A 20 -3.78 -11.41 -8.13
CA TRP A 20 -4.09 -11.56 -9.56
C TRP A 20 -2.91 -11.13 -10.44
N CYS A 21 -2.22 -10.04 -10.08
CA CYS A 21 -1.03 -9.59 -10.77
C CYS A 21 0.09 -10.62 -10.72
N SER A 22 0.28 -11.26 -9.57
CA SER A 22 1.28 -12.30 -9.38
C SER A 22 0.92 -13.61 -10.10
N PHE A 23 -0.36 -13.96 -10.10
CA PHE A 23 -0.89 -15.11 -10.84
C PHE A 23 -0.77 -14.93 -12.37
N SER A 24 -1.13 -13.76 -12.89
CA SER A 24 -1.15 -13.45 -14.32
C SER A 24 0.14 -12.82 -14.86
N ARG A 25 1.19 -12.71 -14.03
CA ARG A 25 2.48 -12.09 -14.36
C ARG A 25 2.37 -10.66 -14.95
N THR A 26 1.33 -9.93 -14.55
CA THR A 26 1.04 -8.59 -15.08
C THR A 26 1.46 -7.54 -14.06
N TRP A 27 2.43 -6.70 -14.43
CA TRP A 27 3.04 -5.72 -13.52
C TRP A 27 2.30 -4.39 -13.43
N TRP A 28 1.59 -4.01 -14.50
CA TRP A 28 0.96 -2.70 -14.64
C TRP A 28 -0.01 -2.34 -13.49
N PRO A 29 -0.92 -3.24 -13.06
CA PRO A 29 -1.86 -2.92 -11.99
C PRO A 29 -1.17 -2.82 -10.63
N LEU A 30 -0.12 -3.62 -10.40
CA LEU A 30 0.64 -3.61 -9.16
C LEU A 30 1.47 -2.34 -9.01
N ILE A 31 2.09 -1.87 -10.11
CA ILE A 31 2.81 -0.58 -10.14
C ILE A 31 1.84 0.58 -9.92
N ALA A 32 0.68 0.58 -10.59
CA ALA A 32 -0.32 1.61 -10.40
C ALA A 32 -0.82 1.67 -8.94
N LEU A 33 -1.10 0.50 -8.35
CA LEU A 33 -1.50 0.40 -6.94
C LEU A 33 -0.39 0.92 -6.01
N ALA A 34 0.85 0.50 -6.20
CA ALA A 34 1.99 0.93 -5.40
C ALA A 34 2.24 2.45 -5.52
N ALA A 35 2.11 3.01 -6.73
CA ALA A 35 2.25 4.43 -6.97
C ALA A 35 1.15 5.24 -6.27
N LEU A 36 -0.11 4.81 -6.40
CA LEU A 36 -1.22 5.44 -5.70
C LEU A 36 -1.05 5.37 -4.19
N LEU A 37 -0.61 4.22 -3.65
CA LEU A 37 -0.34 4.07 -2.22
C LEU A 37 0.75 5.02 -1.74
N ALA A 38 1.86 5.13 -2.50
CA ALA A 38 2.95 6.04 -2.17
C ALA A 38 2.49 7.49 -2.18
N VAL A 39 1.73 7.90 -3.21
CA VAL A 39 1.20 9.26 -3.31
C VAL A 39 0.24 9.57 -2.16
N ILE A 40 -0.70 8.67 -1.83
CA ILE A 40 -1.65 8.86 -0.73
C ILE A 40 -0.90 8.92 0.60
N ALA A 41 0.07 8.04 0.83
CA ALA A 41 0.84 8.02 2.07
C ALA A 41 1.68 9.30 2.25
N VAL A 42 2.29 9.82 1.18
CA VAL A 42 3.04 11.09 1.21
C VAL A 42 2.10 12.28 1.42
N GLN A 43 0.91 12.30 0.79
CA GLN A 43 -0.07 13.36 1.02
C GLN A 43 -0.57 13.37 2.47
N LEU A 44 -0.88 12.20 3.03
CA LEU A 44 -1.31 12.07 4.42
C LEU A 44 -0.20 12.45 5.41
N HIS A 45 1.05 12.07 5.13
CA HIS A 45 2.19 12.49 5.93
C HIS A 45 2.41 14.01 5.86
N GLY A 46 2.31 14.60 4.68
CA GLY A 46 2.35 16.06 4.51
C GLY A 46 1.24 16.77 5.28
N ALA A 47 0.03 16.20 5.31
CA ALA A 47 -1.08 16.72 6.11
C ALA A 47 -0.86 16.55 7.62
N GLN A 48 -0.13 15.53 8.06
CA GLN A 48 0.24 15.36 9.48
C GLN A 48 1.30 16.35 9.94
N VAL A 49 2.20 16.75 9.04
CA VAL A 49 3.31 17.68 9.31
C VAL A 49 2.90 19.15 9.07
N GLY A 50 1.94 19.40 8.18
CA GLY A 50 1.45 20.73 7.83
C GLY A 50 0.51 21.34 8.88
N ASP A 51 0.68 22.64 9.13
CA ASP A 51 -0.10 23.51 10.04
C ASP A 51 -0.05 23.17 11.54
N GLY A 52 1.16 23.36 12.09
CA GLY A 52 1.61 23.94 13.39
C GLY A 52 0.73 24.01 14.65
N ILE A 53 -0.58 23.76 14.63
CA ILE A 53 -1.48 23.83 15.79
C ILE A 53 -2.46 22.65 15.82
N HIS A 54 -2.75 21.98 14.70
CA HIS A 54 -3.69 20.85 14.67
C HIS A 54 -3.04 19.67 13.94
N HIS A 55 -2.44 18.74 14.67
CA HIS A 55 -2.19 17.41 14.12
C HIS A 55 -3.53 16.86 13.64
N ASP A 56 -3.65 16.67 12.33
CA ASP A 56 -4.91 16.26 11.75
C ASP A 56 -5.16 14.79 12.13
N LEU A 57 -5.84 14.59 13.26
CA LEU A 57 -6.21 13.27 13.80
C LEU A 57 -6.95 12.45 12.72
N SER A 58 -7.64 13.16 11.82
CA SER A 58 -8.30 12.59 10.66
C SER A 58 -7.32 11.93 9.67
N ALA A 59 -6.17 12.53 9.41
CA ALA A 59 -5.13 11.99 8.54
C ALA A 59 -4.48 10.74 9.16
N TRP A 60 -4.27 10.74 10.47
CA TRP A 60 -3.77 9.56 11.20
C TRP A 60 -4.74 8.38 11.13
N ILE A 61 -6.03 8.62 11.40
CA ILE A 61 -7.08 7.59 11.30
C ILE A 61 -7.21 7.10 9.85
N ALA A 62 -7.16 8.00 8.86
CA ALA A 62 -7.21 7.63 7.45
C ALA A 62 -6.03 6.75 7.05
N MET A 63 -4.81 7.06 7.51
CA MET A 63 -3.62 6.28 7.22
C MET A 63 -3.70 4.87 7.83
N GLN A 64 -4.18 4.74 9.07
CA GLN A 64 -4.41 3.45 9.71
C GLN A 64 -5.51 2.63 9.03
N ALA A 65 -6.60 3.27 8.61
CA ALA A 65 -7.73 2.58 8.02
C ALA A 65 -7.55 2.25 6.53
N THR A 66 -6.54 2.80 5.85
CA THR A 66 -6.36 2.60 4.39
C THR A 66 -4.97 2.07 4.05
N VAL A 67 -3.91 2.81 4.38
CA VAL A 67 -2.54 2.52 3.93
C VAL A 67 -1.98 1.26 4.59
N ILE A 68 -2.14 1.13 5.92
CA ILE A 68 -1.67 -0.07 6.65
C ILE A 68 -2.36 -1.35 6.13
N PRO A 69 -3.70 -1.46 6.13
CA PRO A 69 -4.38 -2.65 5.65
C PRO A 69 -4.12 -2.91 4.16
N ALA A 70 -3.97 -1.86 3.34
CA ALA A 70 -3.61 -2.04 1.93
C ALA A 70 -2.18 -2.58 1.76
N LEU A 71 -1.19 -2.08 2.51
CA LEU A 71 0.18 -2.62 2.50
C LEU A 71 0.19 -4.09 2.93
N ALA A 72 -0.50 -4.41 4.02
CA ALA A 72 -0.63 -5.79 4.51
C ALA A 72 -1.31 -6.70 3.47
N GLY A 73 -2.43 -6.24 2.90
CA GLY A 73 -3.15 -6.96 1.85
C GLY A 73 -2.27 -7.19 0.62
N THR A 74 -1.56 -6.16 0.15
CA THR A 74 -0.65 -6.25 -1.00
C THR A 74 0.45 -7.28 -0.74
N GLY A 75 1.08 -7.26 0.43
CA GLY A 75 2.11 -8.23 0.80
C GLY A 75 1.58 -9.67 0.83
N VAL A 76 0.43 -9.90 1.48
CA VAL A 76 -0.20 -11.22 1.53
C VAL A 76 -0.61 -11.70 0.13
N GLY A 77 -1.19 -10.81 -0.68
CA GLY A 77 -1.63 -11.13 -2.04
C GLY A 77 -0.46 -11.49 -2.96
N VAL A 78 0.64 -10.72 -2.89
CA VAL A 78 1.87 -11.03 -3.63
C VAL A 78 2.41 -12.40 -3.24
N VAL A 79 2.57 -12.68 -1.94
CA VAL A 79 3.12 -13.95 -1.44
C VAL A 79 2.21 -15.12 -1.82
N ALA A 80 0.89 -14.98 -1.65
CA ALA A 80 -0.07 -16.01 -2.04
C ALA A 80 -0.03 -16.28 -3.55
N GLY A 81 0.09 -15.22 -4.38
CA GLY A 81 0.18 -15.36 -5.83
C GLY A 81 1.53 -15.91 -6.31
N GLU A 82 2.62 -15.65 -5.58
CA GLU A 82 3.93 -16.27 -5.85
C GLU A 82 3.90 -17.77 -5.58
N VAL A 83 3.23 -18.21 -4.50
CA VAL A 83 3.14 -19.63 -4.13
C VAL A 83 2.22 -20.40 -5.08
N THR A 84 1.18 -19.76 -5.62
CA THR A 84 0.14 -20.43 -6.42
C THR A 84 0.27 -20.22 -7.93
N GLY A 85 1.07 -19.25 -8.38
CA GLY A 85 1.04 -18.75 -9.75
C GLY A 85 2.39 -18.76 -10.46
N ALA A 86 2.47 -18.00 -11.56
CA ALA A 86 3.68 -17.87 -12.39
C ALA A 86 4.82 -17.09 -11.70
N GLY A 87 4.50 -16.36 -10.63
CA GLY A 87 5.44 -15.52 -9.90
C GLY A 87 5.77 -14.22 -10.64
N LEU A 88 6.06 -13.18 -9.86
CA LEU A 88 6.52 -11.90 -10.39
C LEU A 88 8.03 -12.01 -10.56
N GLY A 89 8.55 -11.88 -11.78
CA GLY A 89 9.99 -11.90 -12.01
C GLY A 89 10.71 -10.70 -11.38
N TRP A 90 10.99 -10.74 -10.07
CA TRP A 90 11.55 -9.63 -9.26
C TRP A 90 12.90 -9.11 -9.73
N LYS A 91 13.63 -9.88 -10.54
CA LYS A 91 14.87 -9.46 -11.19
C LYS A 91 14.68 -8.46 -12.35
N SER A 92 13.44 -8.05 -12.63
CA SER A 92 13.13 -7.05 -13.65
C SER A 92 13.15 -5.62 -13.08
N TRP A 93 13.38 -4.63 -13.95
CA TRP A 93 13.26 -3.21 -13.61
C TRP A 93 11.91 -2.85 -12.96
N GLN A 94 10.85 -3.55 -13.38
CA GLN A 94 9.49 -3.38 -12.84
C GLN A 94 9.37 -3.82 -11.38
N GLY A 95 10.08 -4.90 -10.98
CA GLY A 95 10.19 -5.33 -9.58
C GLY A 95 10.93 -4.32 -8.71
N GLY A 96 12.01 -3.74 -9.22
CA GLY A 96 12.73 -2.66 -8.56
C GLY A 96 11.85 -1.43 -8.33
N LEU A 97 11.04 -1.06 -9.32
CA LEU A 97 10.16 0.10 -9.23
C LEU A 97 8.98 -0.14 -8.27
N ALA A 98 8.38 -1.33 -8.29
CA ALA A 98 7.32 -1.71 -7.35
C ALA A 98 7.82 -1.76 -5.90
N THR A 99 8.99 -2.35 -5.66
CA THR A 99 9.61 -2.36 -4.31
C THR A 99 9.93 -0.96 -3.82
N ALA A 100 10.51 -0.09 -4.67
CA ALA A 100 10.80 1.29 -4.30
C ALA A 100 9.54 2.09 -3.92
N LEU A 101 8.44 1.91 -4.66
CA LEU A 101 7.17 2.57 -4.32
C LEU A 101 6.56 2.04 -3.02
N LEU A 102 6.62 0.72 -2.80
CA LEU A 102 6.14 0.11 -1.55
C LEU A 102 7.00 0.53 -0.35
N THR A 103 8.32 0.67 -0.51
CA THR A 103 9.19 1.17 0.58
C THR A 103 8.94 2.64 0.88
N VAL A 104 8.63 3.47 -0.12
CA VAL A 104 8.20 4.87 0.12
C VAL A 104 6.89 4.90 0.91
N ALA A 105 5.90 4.10 0.51
CA ALA A 105 4.62 4.02 1.22
C ALA A 105 4.81 3.52 2.66
N ALA A 106 5.60 2.47 2.87
CA ALA A 106 5.93 1.95 4.20
C ALA A 106 6.73 2.96 5.04
N GLY A 107 7.71 3.63 4.43
CA GLY A 107 8.51 4.67 5.08
C GLY A 107 7.66 5.84 5.56
N ALA A 108 6.68 6.28 4.76
CA ALA A 108 5.73 7.31 5.18
C ALA A 108 4.87 6.86 6.38
N VAL A 109 4.48 5.59 6.47
CA VAL A 109 3.77 5.04 7.64
C VAL A 109 4.67 5.01 8.88
N VAL A 110 5.94 4.61 8.74
CA VAL A 110 6.91 4.60 9.85
C VAL A 110 7.19 6.02 10.34
N LEU A 111 7.41 6.97 9.43
CA LEU A 111 7.64 8.39 9.74
C LEU A 111 6.42 9.05 10.38
N ALA A 112 5.22 8.56 10.10
CA ALA A 112 3.98 8.97 10.75
C ALA A 112 3.83 8.47 12.20
N GLY A 113 4.80 7.69 12.72
CA GLY A 113 4.78 7.16 14.09
C GLY A 113 3.71 6.09 14.33
N LEU A 114 3.36 5.34 13.28
CA LEU A 114 2.32 4.32 13.30
C LEU A 114 2.82 2.89 13.57
N VAL A 115 4.09 2.75 13.96
CA VAL A 115 4.77 1.47 14.28
C VAL A 115 5.32 1.50 15.70
#